data_AF-A0A1U9KB98-F1
#
_entry.id   AF-A0A1U9KB98-F1
#
_cell.length_a   1.000
_cell.length_b   1.000
_cell.length_c   1.000
_cell.angle_alpha   90.00
_cell.angle_beta   90.00
_cell.angle_gamma   90.00
#
_symmetry.space_group_name_H-M   'P 1'
#
loop_
_entity.id
_entity.type
_entity.pdbx_description
1 polymer ?
#
loop_
_entity_poly.entity_id
_entity_poly.type
_entity_poly.pdbx_seq_one_letter_code
_entity_poly.pdbx_strand_id
1 'polypeptide(L)'
;MVVTVGVVVAAAGQGKRMRKGFNKQFIQLGDRPILMHTLQAFEHMSFVEQIVVVTSAGDIAKCEALCRSYNVRKVTDVVAGGKTRQDSVRIGLNKVRTDWVLVHDGARPFVSEEMVNELLESAQRHGAAVLGVPVKDTIKKVNVDGIIEETPERQSMWAVQTPQAFRLTELKRAHAQAREEELAATDDAMLMEHLGFDVRIVRGDYYNIKITTPEDLWFAESILQHMRKMGDRTSCE
;
A
#
# COMPACT_ATOMS: atom_id res chain seq x y z
N MET A 1 21.93 13.11 -4.72
CA MET A 1 22.00 11.92 -3.83
C MET A 1 20.93 10.96 -4.28
N VAL A 2 21.28 9.69 -4.56
CA VAL A 2 20.27 8.65 -4.72
C VAL A 2 19.64 8.46 -3.35
N VAL A 3 18.35 8.74 -3.24
CA VAL A 3 17.63 8.55 -1.97
C VAL A 3 17.19 7.11 -1.90
N THR A 4 17.55 6.44 -0.81
CA THR A 4 17.16 5.07 -0.57
C THR A 4 15.93 5.03 0.33
N VAL A 5 15.13 3.97 0.19
CA VAL A 5 13.83 3.88 0.85
C VAL A 5 13.56 2.49 1.41
N GLY A 6 12.90 2.47 2.56
CA GLY A 6 12.35 1.27 3.17
C GLY A 6 10.86 1.18 2.88
N VAL A 7 10.32 -0.03 2.80
CA VAL A 7 8.91 -0.28 2.51
C VAL A 7 8.29 -1.05 3.66
N VAL A 8 7.23 -0.51 4.26
CA VAL A 8 6.36 -1.26 5.16
C VAL A 8 5.17 -1.78 4.38
N VAL A 9 5.09 -3.10 4.26
CA VAL A 9 3.97 -3.78 3.59
C VAL A 9 2.98 -4.27 4.63
N ALA A 10 1.82 -3.61 4.71
CA ALA A 10 0.74 -3.98 5.61
C ALA A 10 -0.07 -5.14 5.03
N ALA A 11 0.09 -6.32 5.64
CA ALA A 11 -0.52 -7.59 5.22
C ALA A 11 -1.15 -8.36 6.40
N ALA A 12 -1.44 -7.71 7.53
CA ALA A 12 -2.01 -8.36 8.72
C ALA A 12 -3.56 -8.47 8.71
N GLY A 13 -4.22 -7.89 7.71
CA GLY A 13 -5.69 -7.83 7.66
C GLY A 13 -6.33 -9.18 7.33
N GLN A 14 -7.25 -9.64 8.18
CA GLN A 14 -7.92 -10.96 8.08
C GLN A 14 -8.90 -11.14 6.90
N GLY A 15 -9.03 -10.15 6.01
CA GLY A 15 -9.83 -10.31 4.79
C GLY A 15 -11.31 -10.66 4.99
N LYS A 16 -11.96 -10.22 6.07
CA LYS A 16 -13.37 -10.57 6.43
C LYS A 16 -14.41 -10.43 5.30
N ARG A 17 -14.14 -9.60 4.29
CA ARG A 17 -15.00 -9.38 3.09
C ARG A 17 -14.82 -10.44 2.00
N MET A 18 -13.69 -11.15 2.00
CA MET A 18 -13.46 -12.34 1.17
C MET A 18 -14.10 -13.53 1.89
N ARG A 19 -15.17 -14.11 1.34
CA ARG A 19 -15.93 -15.22 1.94
C ARG A 19 -15.19 -16.58 2.01
N LYS A 20 -13.87 -16.58 2.19
CA LYS A 20 -13.06 -17.79 2.34
C LYS A 20 -12.23 -17.64 3.60
N GLY A 21 -12.21 -18.65 4.48
CA GLY A 21 -11.46 -18.68 5.74
C GLY A 21 -9.93 -18.68 5.60
N PHE A 22 -9.40 -18.08 4.53
CA PHE A 22 -7.99 -17.98 4.19
C PHE A 22 -7.60 -16.51 4.08
N ASN A 23 -6.41 -16.16 4.61
CA ASN A 23 -5.86 -14.81 4.53
C ASN A 23 -5.68 -14.37 3.08
N LYS A 24 -6.39 -13.30 2.69
CA LYS A 24 -6.56 -12.84 1.30
C LYS A 24 -5.24 -12.58 0.55
N GLN A 25 -4.20 -12.18 1.29
CA GLN A 25 -2.87 -11.89 0.77
C GLN A 25 -2.14 -13.13 0.24
N PHE A 26 -2.58 -14.33 0.64
CA PHE A 26 -2.04 -15.60 0.15
C PHE A 26 -2.88 -16.25 -0.95
N ILE A 27 -3.94 -15.58 -1.43
CA ILE A 27 -4.70 -16.04 -2.58
C ILE A 27 -3.80 -15.97 -3.81
N GLN A 28 -3.86 -17.02 -4.64
CA GLN A 28 -3.13 -17.08 -5.90
C GLN A 28 -3.70 -16.07 -6.90
N LEU A 29 -2.82 -15.36 -7.58
CA LEU A 29 -3.13 -14.52 -8.72
C LEU A 29 -2.22 -15.00 -9.87
N GLY A 30 -2.77 -15.82 -10.76
CA GLY A 30 -1.94 -16.57 -11.72
C GLY A 30 -1.03 -17.58 -11.01
N ASP A 31 0.28 -17.41 -11.15
CA ASP A 31 1.33 -18.35 -10.73
C ASP A 31 1.91 -18.09 -9.33
N ARG A 32 1.50 -17.00 -8.68
CA ARG A 32 2.02 -16.63 -7.35
C ARG A 32 0.97 -15.93 -6.48
N PRO A 33 1.12 -16.02 -5.15
CA PRO A 33 0.25 -15.30 -4.23
C PRO A 33 0.26 -13.80 -4.46
N ILE A 34 -0.87 -13.12 -4.21
CA ILE A 34 -1.00 -11.65 -4.32
C ILE A 34 0.14 -10.93 -3.59
N LEU A 35 0.45 -11.33 -2.36
CA LEU A 35 1.54 -10.72 -1.59
C LEU A 35 2.89 -10.84 -2.32
N MET A 36 3.15 -11.96 -2.99
CA MET A 36 4.43 -12.16 -3.70
C MET A 36 4.54 -11.25 -4.92
N HIS A 37 3.45 -11.00 -5.65
CA HIS A 37 3.45 -9.97 -6.70
C HIS A 37 3.82 -8.59 -6.13
N THR A 38 3.18 -8.19 -5.02
CA THR A 38 3.48 -6.91 -4.36
C THR A 38 4.94 -6.83 -3.91
N LEU A 39 5.47 -7.86 -3.25
CA LEU A 39 6.85 -7.84 -2.75
C LEU A 39 7.87 -7.85 -3.89
N GLN A 40 7.62 -8.60 -4.96
CA GLN A 40 8.52 -8.65 -6.12
C GLN A 40 8.55 -7.32 -6.87
N ALA A 41 7.44 -6.59 -6.93
CA ALA A 41 7.44 -5.24 -7.50
C ALA A 41 8.49 -4.33 -6.82
N PHE A 42 8.54 -4.33 -5.48
CA PHE A 42 9.57 -3.58 -4.74
C PHE A 42 10.95 -4.24 -4.76
N GLU A 43 11.03 -5.57 -4.81
CA GLU A 43 12.31 -6.30 -4.94
C GLU A 43 13.12 -5.78 -6.14
N HIS A 44 12.44 -5.53 -7.26
CA HIS A 44 13.07 -5.11 -8.51
C HIS A 44 13.46 -3.63 -8.57
N MET A 45 12.94 -2.77 -7.69
CA MET A 45 13.26 -1.34 -7.65
C MET A 45 14.62 -1.11 -6.99
N SER A 46 15.61 -0.57 -7.71
CA SER A 46 16.99 -0.48 -7.23
C SER A 46 17.18 0.38 -5.97
N PHE A 47 16.37 1.42 -5.81
CA PHE A 47 16.41 2.36 -4.68
C PHE A 47 15.68 1.86 -3.42
N VAL A 48 14.95 0.75 -3.51
CA VAL A 48 14.40 0.06 -2.34
C VAL A 48 15.51 -0.77 -1.71
N GLU A 49 15.87 -0.46 -0.47
CA GLU A 49 16.91 -1.17 0.29
C GLU A 49 16.33 -2.16 1.29
N GLN A 50 15.10 -1.93 1.74
CA GLN A 50 14.50 -2.69 2.83
C GLN A 50 13.01 -2.87 2.61
N ILE A 51 12.51 -4.08 2.86
CA ILE A 51 11.09 -4.38 2.96
C ILE A 51 10.83 -4.99 4.34
N VAL A 52 9.84 -4.46 5.03
CA VAL A 52 9.32 -4.94 6.30
C VAL A 52 7.88 -5.41 6.06
N VAL A 53 7.63 -6.70 6.20
CA VAL A 53 6.28 -7.26 6.03
C VAL A 53 5.62 -7.38 7.38
N VAL A 54 4.45 -6.77 7.51
CA VAL A 54 3.62 -6.86 8.72
C VAL A 54 2.45 -7.79 8.44
N THR A 55 2.44 -8.97 9.04
CA THR A 55 1.44 -10.02 8.79
C THR A 55 0.77 -10.48 10.09
N SER A 56 -0.18 -11.42 10.03
CA SER A 56 -0.74 -12.03 11.24
C SER A 56 0.31 -12.88 11.95
N ALA A 57 0.27 -12.97 13.28
CA ALA A 57 1.26 -13.74 14.05
C ALA A 57 1.37 -15.20 13.60
N GLY A 58 0.25 -15.82 13.22
CA GLY A 58 0.21 -17.21 12.72
C GLY A 58 0.77 -17.39 11.31
N ASP A 59 0.95 -16.30 10.54
CA ASP A 59 1.42 -16.35 9.16
C ASP A 59 2.89 -15.95 8.99
N ILE A 60 3.62 -15.60 10.06
CA ILE A 60 5.02 -15.17 9.97
C ILE A 60 5.86 -16.23 9.27
N ALA A 61 5.89 -17.45 9.80
CA ALA A 61 6.69 -18.54 9.25
C ALA A 61 6.32 -18.87 7.78
N LYS A 62 5.03 -18.81 7.46
CA LYS A 62 4.52 -19.01 6.09
C LYS A 62 5.01 -17.89 5.15
N CYS A 63 4.92 -16.64 5.59
CA CYS A 63 5.35 -15.48 4.81
C CYS A 63 6.87 -15.52 4.55
N GLU A 64 7.68 -15.85 5.56
CA GLU A 64 9.12 -16.03 5.40
C GLU A 64 9.47 -17.16 4.44
N ALA A 65 8.77 -18.30 4.54
CA ALA A 65 8.95 -19.42 3.61
C ALA A 65 8.64 -19.01 2.17
N LEU A 66 7.55 -18.26 1.95
CA LEU A 66 7.22 -17.73 0.62
C LEU A 66 8.29 -16.75 0.12
N CYS A 67 8.78 -15.83 0.95
CA CYS A 67 9.85 -14.90 0.54
C CYS A 67 11.10 -15.66 0.07
N ARG A 68 11.47 -16.75 0.77
CA ARG A 68 12.58 -17.63 0.35
C ARG A 68 12.28 -18.33 -0.98
N SER A 69 11.10 -18.95 -1.12
CA SER A 69 10.72 -19.68 -2.33
C SER A 69 10.63 -18.81 -3.57
N TYR A 70 10.22 -17.55 -3.42
CA TYR A 70 10.11 -16.56 -4.51
C TYR A 70 11.34 -15.66 -4.64
N ASN A 71 12.42 -15.94 -3.89
CA ASN A 71 13.69 -15.22 -3.92
C ASN A 71 13.54 -13.70 -3.70
N VAL A 72 12.65 -13.30 -2.79
CA VAL A 72 12.48 -11.90 -2.36
C VAL A 72 13.48 -11.62 -1.24
N ARG A 73 14.61 -10.98 -1.58
CA ARG A 73 15.76 -10.85 -0.68
C ARG A 73 15.76 -9.57 0.14
N LYS A 74 15.09 -8.51 -0.35
CA LYS A 74 14.99 -7.24 0.36
C LYS A 74 14.04 -7.27 1.55
N VAL A 75 13.28 -8.36 1.73
CA VAL A 75 12.49 -8.59 2.95
C VAL A 75 13.44 -8.91 4.11
N THR A 76 13.70 -7.91 4.94
CA THR A 76 14.61 -8.02 6.09
C THR A 76 13.91 -8.43 7.38
N ASP A 77 12.61 -8.16 7.49
CA ASP A 77 11.83 -8.40 8.69
C ASP A 77 10.41 -8.83 8.29
N VAL A 78 9.91 -9.90 8.94
CA VAL A 78 8.50 -10.29 8.92
C VAL A 78 8.00 -10.25 10.36
N VAL A 79 7.04 -9.38 10.64
CA VAL A 79 6.60 -9.10 12.02
C VAL A 79 5.09 -9.26 12.18
N ALA A 80 4.67 -9.56 13.40
CA ALA A 80 3.26 -9.58 13.76
C ALA A 80 2.67 -8.17 13.74
N GLY A 81 1.52 -8.00 13.09
CA GLY A 81 0.72 -6.78 13.14
C GLY A 81 -0.02 -6.60 14.46
N GLY A 82 -0.56 -5.39 14.64
CA GLY A 82 -1.38 -5.04 15.79
C GLY A 82 -2.88 -5.28 15.56
N LYS A 83 -3.71 -4.70 16.43
CA LYS A 83 -5.17 -4.81 16.35
C LYS A 83 -5.75 -4.09 15.13
N THR A 84 -5.14 -2.95 14.77
CA THR A 84 -5.56 -2.10 13.65
C THR A 84 -4.52 -2.05 12.53
N ARG A 85 -4.90 -1.49 11.36
CA ARG A 85 -3.93 -1.18 10.29
C ARG A 85 -2.88 -0.19 10.79
N GLN A 86 -3.31 0.87 11.48
CA GLN A 86 -2.44 1.89 12.07
C GLN A 86 -1.40 1.26 13.02
N ASP A 87 -1.83 0.37 13.95
CA ASP A 87 -0.90 -0.35 14.83
C ASP A 87 0.11 -1.20 14.06
N SER A 88 -0.37 -1.88 13.02
CA SER A 88 0.46 -2.75 12.19
C SER A 88 1.55 -1.94 11.47
N VAL A 89 1.17 -0.81 10.86
CA VAL A 89 2.14 0.09 10.23
C VAL A 89 3.15 0.59 11.26
N ARG A 90 2.70 1.08 12.42
CA ARG A 90 3.59 1.55 13.50
C ARG A 90 4.63 0.51 13.92
N ILE A 91 4.22 -0.76 14.07
CA ILE A 91 5.14 -1.86 14.40
C ILE A 91 6.17 -2.05 13.28
N GLY A 92 5.73 -2.01 12.02
CA GLY A 92 6.62 -2.08 10.85
C GLY A 92 7.63 -0.93 10.80
N LEU A 93 7.19 0.31 11.07
CA LEU A 93 8.06 1.50 11.06
C LEU A 93 9.23 1.38 12.04
N ASN A 94 9.05 0.67 13.16
CA ASN A 94 10.13 0.46 14.13
C ASN A 94 11.26 -0.44 13.60
N LYS A 95 11.04 -1.15 12.49
CA LYS A 95 12.07 -1.98 11.83
C LYS A 95 12.75 -1.29 10.66
N VAL A 96 12.20 -0.18 10.17
CA VAL A 96 12.76 0.58 9.05
C VAL A 96 14.02 1.34 9.48
N ARG A 97 15.07 1.25 8.67
CA ARG A 97 16.40 1.84 8.92
C ARG A 97 16.78 2.99 7.97
N THR A 98 15.97 3.25 6.95
CA THR A 98 16.16 4.32 5.97
C THR A 98 15.53 5.64 6.42
N ASP A 99 15.95 6.77 5.83
CA ASP A 99 15.38 8.09 6.14
C ASP A 99 13.96 8.27 5.61
N TRP A 100 13.65 7.61 4.50
CA TRP A 100 12.34 7.62 3.86
C TRP A 100 11.66 6.27 3.99
N VAL A 101 10.33 6.29 4.04
CA VAL A 101 9.51 5.09 4.10
C VAL A 101 8.33 5.18 3.15
N LEU A 102 8.08 4.07 2.47
CA LEU A 102 6.84 3.80 1.77
C LEU A 102 5.95 2.92 2.63
N VAL A 103 4.70 3.31 2.84
CA VAL A 103 3.67 2.41 3.40
C VAL A 103 2.79 1.90 2.28
N HIS A 104 2.69 0.58 2.15
CA HIS A 104 1.97 -0.06 1.06
C HIS A 104 1.06 -1.19 1.53
N ASP A 105 -0.12 -1.30 0.92
CA ASP A 105 -1.04 -2.41 1.15
C ASP A 105 -0.51 -3.69 0.46
N GLY A 106 -0.33 -4.79 1.20
CA GLY A 106 0.09 -6.08 0.63
C GLY A 106 -0.90 -6.74 -0.34
N ALA A 107 -2.04 -6.08 -0.62
CA ALA A 107 -3.08 -6.53 -1.54
C ALA A 107 -3.18 -5.64 -2.80
N ARG A 108 -2.15 -4.84 -3.08
CA ARG A 108 -2.02 -4.04 -4.31
C ARG A 108 -0.82 -4.55 -5.12
N PRO A 109 -1.01 -5.53 -6.01
CA PRO A 109 0.10 -6.20 -6.68
C PRO A 109 0.65 -5.43 -7.88
N PHE A 110 0.04 -4.31 -8.28
CA PHE A 110 0.28 -3.63 -9.56
C PHE A 110 0.94 -2.25 -9.41
N VAL A 111 1.75 -2.07 -8.36
CA VAL A 111 2.60 -0.88 -8.22
C VAL A 111 3.76 -0.95 -9.22
N SER A 112 4.06 0.18 -9.88
CA SER A 112 5.17 0.31 -10.83
C SER A 112 6.29 1.18 -10.26
N GLU A 113 7.50 1.03 -10.79
CA GLU A 113 8.66 1.83 -10.40
C GLU A 113 8.46 3.32 -10.73
N GLU A 114 7.86 3.63 -11.89
CA GLU A 114 7.51 4.99 -12.31
C GLU A 114 6.63 5.71 -11.28
N MET A 115 5.53 5.07 -10.85
CA MET A 115 4.66 5.63 -9.81
C MET A 115 5.41 5.90 -8.51
N VAL A 116 6.35 5.03 -8.14
CA VAL A 116 7.12 5.16 -6.90
C VAL A 116 8.16 6.26 -6.99
N ASN A 117 8.82 6.43 -8.14
CA ASN A 117 9.78 7.51 -8.37
C ASN A 117 9.09 8.88 -8.27
N GLU A 118 7.97 9.09 -8.98
CA GLU A 118 7.22 10.35 -8.91
C GLU A 118 6.72 10.65 -7.49
N LEU A 119 6.26 9.60 -6.80
CA LEU A 119 5.80 9.70 -5.42
C LEU A 119 6.94 10.15 -4.48
N LEU A 120 8.12 9.55 -4.60
CA LEU A 120 9.29 9.90 -3.79
C LEU A 120 9.79 11.31 -4.08
N GLU A 121 9.86 11.71 -5.35
CA GLU A 121 10.24 13.08 -5.73
C GLU A 121 9.28 14.12 -5.17
N SER A 122 7.98 13.83 -5.15
CA SER A 122 6.97 14.69 -4.54
C SER A 122 7.13 14.76 -3.02
N ALA A 123 7.27 13.61 -2.36
CA ALA A 123 7.46 13.54 -0.91
C ALA A 123 8.75 14.26 -0.46
N GLN A 124 9.84 14.16 -1.22
CA GLN A 124 11.08 14.88 -0.92
C GLN A 124 10.94 16.39 -1.00
N ARG A 125 10.15 16.89 -1.95
CA ARG A 125 9.90 18.33 -2.13
C ARG A 125 8.91 18.90 -1.12
N HIS A 126 7.93 18.10 -0.70
CA HIS A 126 6.77 18.58 0.06
C HIS A 126 6.62 17.96 1.45
N GLY A 127 7.49 17.03 1.84
CA GLY A 127 7.50 16.34 3.14
C GLY A 127 6.71 15.03 3.14
N ALA A 128 5.56 14.99 2.46
CA ALA A 128 4.69 13.82 2.37
C ALA A 128 3.97 13.76 1.03
N ALA A 129 3.77 12.55 0.50
CA ALA A 129 2.97 12.34 -0.70
C ALA A 129 2.25 11.00 -0.68
N VAL A 130 1.12 10.92 -1.38
CA VAL A 130 0.34 9.69 -1.56
C VAL A 130 -0.06 9.51 -3.02
N LEU A 131 -0.14 8.26 -3.46
CA LEU A 131 -0.78 7.96 -4.74
C LEU A 131 -2.29 8.12 -4.62
N GLY A 132 -2.92 8.55 -5.71
CA GLY A 132 -4.36 8.44 -5.86
C GLY A 132 -4.79 8.68 -7.30
N VAL A 133 -6.07 8.44 -7.57
CA VAL A 133 -6.67 8.67 -8.89
C VAL A 133 -7.95 9.51 -8.75
N PRO A 134 -8.30 10.36 -9.73
CA PRO A 134 -9.57 11.07 -9.70
C PRO A 134 -10.74 10.08 -9.61
N VAL A 135 -11.77 10.43 -8.84
CA VAL A 135 -12.96 9.59 -8.78
C VAL A 135 -13.74 9.70 -10.10
N LYS A 136 -14.14 8.56 -10.68
CA LYS A 136 -14.96 8.50 -11.90
C LYS A 136 -16.45 8.61 -11.60
N ASP A 137 -16.89 7.94 -10.54
CA ASP A 137 -18.30 7.89 -10.18
C ASP A 137 -18.76 9.16 -9.44
N THR A 138 -20.05 9.44 -9.49
CA THR A 138 -20.64 10.46 -8.63
C THR A 138 -20.71 9.92 -7.21
N ILE A 139 -20.08 10.61 -6.26
CA ILE A 139 -20.12 10.24 -4.84
C ILE A 139 -21.30 10.93 -4.16
N LYS A 140 -22.01 10.18 -3.31
CA LYS A 140 -23.07 10.69 -2.44
C LYS A 140 -22.68 10.47 -0.99
N LYS A 141 -22.84 11.49 -0.15
CA LYS A 141 -22.90 11.31 1.30
C LYS A 141 -24.33 10.89 1.65
N VAL A 142 -24.47 9.76 2.33
CA VAL A 142 -25.77 9.22 2.74
C VAL A 142 -25.80 9.04 4.25
N ASN A 143 -26.94 9.31 4.87
CA ASN A 143 -27.13 9.10 6.29
C ASN A 143 -27.48 7.63 6.60
N VAL A 144 -27.70 7.33 7.88
CA VAL A 144 -28.01 5.96 8.36
C VAL A 144 -29.33 5.41 7.82
N ASP A 145 -30.26 6.28 7.41
CA ASP A 145 -31.56 5.90 6.84
C ASP A 145 -31.51 5.77 5.30
N GLY A 146 -30.32 5.95 4.69
CA GLY A 146 -30.12 5.85 3.25
C GLY A 146 -30.54 7.09 2.44
N ILE A 147 -30.78 8.22 3.12
CA ILE A 147 -31.13 9.48 2.49
C ILE A 147 -29.84 10.20 2.05
N ILE A 148 -29.84 10.74 0.83
CA ILE A 148 -28.73 11.55 0.30
C ILE A 148 -28.69 12.89 1.03
N GLU A 149 -27.57 13.17 1.70
CA GLU A 149 -27.30 14.45 2.38
C GLU A 149 -26.53 15.42 1.48
N GLU A 150 -25.57 14.89 0.71
CA GLU A 150 -24.63 15.72 -0.03
C GLU A 150 -24.16 15.01 -1.30
N THR A 151 -23.83 15.80 -2.31
CA THR A 151 -23.09 15.35 -3.51
C THR A 151 -21.84 16.21 -3.63
N PRO A 152 -20.69 15.75 -3.11
CA PRO A 152 -19.44 16.49 -3.22
C PRO A 152 -19.05 16.75 -4.69
N GLU A 153 -18.35 17.86 -4.93
CA GLU A 153 -17.86 18.19 -6.27
C GLU A 153 -16.82 17.16 -6.73
N ARG A 154 -17.17 16.33 -7.71
CA ARG A 154 -16.30 15.23 -8.17
C ARG A 154 -14.91 15.67 -8.64
N GLN A 155 -14.77 16.90 -9.15
CA GLN A 155 -13.48 17.38 -9.70
C GLN A 155 -12.37 17.48 -8.65
N SER A 156 -12.73 17.71 -7.38
CA SER A 156 -11.79 17.75 -6.26
C SER A 156 -11.64 16.41 -5.53
N MET A 157 -12.35 15.36 -5.97
CA MET A 157 -12.39 14.07 -5.27
C MET A 157 -11.40 13.07 -5.87
N TRP A 158 -10.56 12.51 -5.01
CA TRP A 158 -9.55 11.51 -5.37
C TRP A 158 -9.72 10.25 -4.51
N ALA A 159 -9.59 9.09 -5.15
CA ALA A 159 -9.49 7.81 -4.48
C ALA A 159 -8.02 7.53 -4.15
N VAL A 160 -7.69 7.62 -2.86
CA VAL A 160 -6.32 7.39 -2.37
C VAL A 160 -5.90 5.93 -2.54
N GLN A 161 -4.66 5.75 -2.94
CA GLN A 161 -4.00 4.47 -3.16
C GLN A 161 -2.76 4.37 -2.27
N THR A 162 -2.05 3.25 -2.38
CA THR A 162 -0.70 3.11 -1.82
C THR A 162 0.26 2.69 -2.94
N PRO A 163 1.56 3.03 -2.89
CA PRO A 163 2.28 3.51 -1.71
C PRO A 163 1.94 4.93 -1.25
N GLN A 164 2.21 5.19 0.02
CA GLN A 164 2.25 6.51 0.64
C GLN A 164 3.69 6.75 1.12
N ALA A 165 4.28 7.90 0.80
CA ALA A 165 5.69 8.19 1.01
C ALA A 165 5.88 9.31 2.02
N PHE A 166 6.74 9.06 3.00
CA PHE A 166 6.98 9.98 4.12
C PHE A 166 8.43 9.94 4.57
N ARG A 167 8.89 11.02 5.19
CA ARG A 167 10.09 10.97 6.02
C ARG A 167 9.80 10.11 7.25
N LEU A 168 10.66 9.13 7.54
CA LEU A 168 10.44 8.14 8.59
C LEU A 168 10.28 8.79 9.97
N THR A 169 11.08 9.81 10.28
CA THR A 169 11.04 10.52 11.57
C THR A 169 9.68 11.19 11.79
N GLU A 170 9.16 11.86 10.77
CA GLU A 170 7.87 12.57 10.86
C GLU A 170 6.70 11.60 10.94
N LEU A 171 6.71 10.52 10.16
CA LEU A 171 5.65 9.51 10.24
C LEU A 171 5.65 8.80 11.59
N LYS A 172 6.82 8.49 12.16
CA LYS A 172 6.91 7.94 13.53
C LYS A 172 6.34 8.92 14.57
N ARG A 173 6.62 10.22 14.43
CA ARG A 173 6.05 11.28 15.27
C ARG A 173 4.52 11.32 15.15
N ALA A 174 3.99 11.24 13.93
CA ALA A 174 2.55 11.24 13.66
C ALA A 174 1.84 10.07 14.33
N HIS A 175 2.41 8.87 14.22
CA HIS A 175 1.90 7.67 14.89
C HIS A 175 2.00 7.75 16.42
N ALA A 176 3.03 8.39 16.98
CA ALA A 176 3.17 8.58 18.42
C ALA A 176 2.09 9.54 18.96
N GLN A 177 1.93 10.71 18.33
CA GLN A 177 0.93 11.69 18.73
C GLN A 177 -0.50 11.15 18.57
N ALA A 178 -0.82 10.51 17.46
CA ALA A 178 -2.14 9.90 17.26
C ALA A 178 -2.47 8.83 18.31
N ARG A 179 -1.46 8.16 18.87
CA ARG A 179 -1.66 7.20 19.97
C ARG A 179 -1.95 7.91 21.29
N GLU A 180 -1.29 9.01 21.59
CA GLU A 180 -1.54 9.82 22.79
C GLU A 180 -2.95 10.43 22.74
N GLU A 181 -3.43 10.79 21.57
CA GLU A 181 -4.74 11.40 21.34
C GLU A 181 -5.86 10.40 21.04
N GLU A 182 -5.56 9.09 21.01
CA GLU A 182 -6.49 8.03 20.63
C GLU A 182 -7.15 8.24 19.24
N LEU A 183 -6.44 8.92 18.33
CA LEU A 183 -6.89 9.22 16.98
C LEU A 183 -6.86 7.95 16.11
N ALA A 184 -8.04 7.59 15.58
CA ALA A 184 -8.20 6.50 14.63
C ALA A 184 -8.13 7.02 13.19
N ALA A 185 -6.99 6.82 12.53
CA ALA A 185 -6.79 7.22 11.14
C ALA A 185 -7.11 6.09 10.15
N THR A 186 -7.67 6.46 8.99
CA THR A 186 -8.02 5.52 7.92
C THR A 186 -6.80 5.15 7.07
N ASP A 187 -5.85 6.07 6.93
CA ASP A 187 -4.56 5.89 6.28
C ASP A 187 -3.45 6.70 6.98
N ASP A 188 -2.23 6.65 6.43
CA ASP A 188 -1.08 7.32 7.04
C ASP A 188 -1.00 8.81 6.65
N ALA A 189 -1.65 9.22 5.57
CA ALA A 189 -1.78 10.63 5.18
C ALA A 189 -2.57 11.43 6.22
N MET A 190 -3.69 10.90 6.70
CA MET A 190 -4.51 11.53 7.72
C MET A 190 -3.71 11.82 9.01
N LEU A 191 -2.76 10.95 9.37
CA LEU A 191 -1.87 11.17 10.51
C LEU A 191 -0.92 12.35 10.27
N MET A 192 -0.41 12.49 9.04
CA MET A 192 0.47 13.59 8.66
C MET A 192 -0.28 14.92 8.56
N GLU A 193 -1.49 14.90 7.99
CA GLU A 193 -2.40 16.06 7.93
C GLU A 193 -2.70 16.57 9.35
N HIS A 194 -2.97 15.65 10.29
CA HIS A 194 -3.19 15.98 11.70
C HIS A 194 -1.99 16.65 12.37
N LEU A 195 -0.77 16.32 11.93
CA LEU A 195 0.46 17.01 12.35
C LEU A 195 0.71 18.36 11.64
N GLY A 196 -0.20 18.78 10.74
CA GLY A 196 -0.08 20.01 9.98
C GLY A 196 0.80 19.91 8.73
N PHE A 197 1.10 18.70 8.24
CA PHE A 197 1.82 18.54 6.98
C PHE A 197 0.88 18.67 5.78
N ASP A 198 1.35 19.38 4.75
CA ASP A 198 0.72 19.37 3.43
C ASP A 198 1.03 18.05 2.71
N VAL A 199 0.08 17.12 2.69
CA VAL A 199 0.23 15.85 1.97
C VAL A 199 -0.11 16.03 0.50
N ARG A 200 0.85 15.72 -0.39
CA ARG A 200 0.66 15.85 -1.84
C ARG A 200 0.03 14.63 -2.46
N ILE A 201 -0.98 14.84 -3.30
CA ILE A 201 -1.49 13.80 -4.21
C ILE A 201 -0.56 13.68 -5.41
N VAL A 202 -0.15 12.45 -5.72
CA VAL A 202 0.56 12.08 -6.95
C VAL A 202 -0.35 11.14 -7.73
N ARG A 203 -0.45 11.34 -9.04
CA ARG A 203 -1.36 10.58 -9.86
C ARG A 203 -0.88 9.13 -9.96
N GLY A 204 -1.69 8.20 -9.46
CA GLY A 204 -1.48 6.77 -9.62
C GLY A 204 -2.16 6.22 -10.88
N ASP A 205 -2.26 4.90 -10.93
CA ASP A 205 -2.91 4.16 -12.01
C ASP A 205 -4.22 3.51 -11.51
N TYR A 206 -5.24 3.51 -12.36
CA TYR A 206 -6.47 2.74 -12.10
C TYR A 206 -6.23 1.23 -12.04
N TYR A 207 -5.14 0.72 -12.65
CA TYR A 207 -4.71 -0.66 -12.50
C TYR A 207 -4.12 -0.98 -11.13
N ASN A 208 -3.70 0.01 -10.33
CA ASN A 208 -3.19 -0.17 -8.97
C ASN A 208 -4.32 -0.43 -7.94
N ILE A 209 -5.21 -1.36 -8.28
CA ILE A 209 -6.37 -1.74 -7.48
C ILE A 209 -5.95 -2.43 -6.19
N LYS A 210 -6.76 -2.26 -5.14
CA LYS A 210 -6.65 -3.05 -3.92
C LYS A 210 -7.57 -4.24 -4.01
N ILE A 211 -7.02 -5.45 -3.92
CA ILE A 211 -7.81 -6.67 -3.94
C ILE A 211 -8.44 -6.87 -2.55
N THR A 212 -9.76 -6.74 -2.51
CA THR A 212 -10.57 -6.77 -1.27
C THR A 212 -11.80 -7.64 -1.36
N THR A 213 -12.34 -7.88 -2.55
CA THR A 213 -13.52 -8.70 -2.82
C THR A 213 -13.20 -9.80 -3.85
N PRO A 214 -14.06 -10.84 -3.95
CA PRO A 214 -13.87 -11.87 -4.97
C PRO A 214 -13.88 -11.34 -6.41
N GLU A 215 -14.67 -10.30 -6.69
CA GLU A 215 -14.76 -9.64 -7.99
C GLU A 215 -13.44 -8.97 -8.36
N ASP A 216 -12.73 -8.40 -7.38
CA ASP A 216 -11.39 -7.81 -7.57
C ASP A 216 -10.39 -8.82 -8.13
N LEU A 217 -10.53 -10.12 -7.85
CA LEU A 217 -9.65 -11.15 -8.39
C LEU A 217 -9.81 -11.30 -9.91
N TRP A 218 -11.04 -11.23 -10.41
CA TRP A 218 -11.30 -11.31 -11.84
C TRP A 218 -10.71 -10.12 -12.59
N PHE A 219 -10.85 -8.92 -12.01
CA PHE A 219 -10.19 -7.72 -12.53
C PHE A 219 -8.67 -7.85 -12.47
N ALA A 220 -8.11 -8.32 -11.35
CA ALA A 220 -6.68 -8.50 -11.18
C ALA A 220 -6.09 -9.50 -12.19
N GLU A 221 -6.76 -10.63 -12.46
CA GLU A 221 -6.31 -11.60 -13.47
C GLU A 221 -6.26 -10.96 -14.86
N SER A 222 -7.28 -10.18 -15.21
CA SER A 222 -7.35 -9.47 -16.49
C SER A 222 -6.24 -8.42 -16.61
N ILE A 223 -5.99 -7.65 -15.55
CA ILE A 223 -4.89 -6.67 -15.48
C ILE A 223 -3.54 -7.38 -15.65
N LEU A 224 -3.30 -8.47 -14.92
CA LEU A 224 -2.05 -9.23 -15.00
C LEU A 224 -1.78 -9.75 -16.42
N GLN A 225 -2.80 -10.28 -17.10
CA GLN A 225 -2.68 -10.73 -18.48
C GLN A 225 -2.39 -9.58 -19.45
N HIS A 226 -3.06 -8.44 -19.26
CA HIS A 226 -2.83 -7.24 -20.07
C HIS A 226 -1.39 -6.72 -19.92
N MET A 227 -0.88 -6.64 -18.69
CA MET A 227 0.49 -6.21 -18.41
C MET A 227 1.54 -7.14 -19.03
N ARG A 228 1.35 -8.47 -18.94
CA ARG A 228 2.23 -9.45 -19.60
C ARG A 228 2.31 -9.24 -21.11
N LYS A 229 1.15 -9.06 -21.76
CA LYS A 229 1.08 -8.79 -23.21
C LYS A 229 1.74 -7.48 -23.61
N MET A 230 1.72 -6.45 -22.76
CA MET A 230 2.42 -5.19 -23.03
C MET A 230 3.94 -5.34 -22.88
N GLY A 231 4.41 -6.02 -21.82
CA GLY A 231 5.83 -6.29 -21.60
C GLY A 231 6.46 -7.13 -22.71
N ASP A 232 5.77 -8.18 -23.16
CA ASP A 232 6.25 -9.03 -24.27
C ASP A 232 6.37 -8.28 -25.60
N ARG A 233 5.60 -7.20 -25.79
CA ARG A 233 5.67 -6.35 -26.99
C ARG A 233 6.84 -5.37 -26.94
N THR A 234 7.24 -4.90 -25.76
CA THR A 234 8.36 -3.97 -25.60
C THR A 234 9.73 -4.67 -25.67
N SER A 235 9.78 -5.99 -25.50
CA SER A 235 11.00 -6.80 -25.64
C SER A 235 11.32 -7.26 -27.07
N CYS A 236 10.44 -6.96 -28.03
CA CYS A 236 10.58 -7.33 -29.45
C CYS A 236 10.89 -6.14 -30.37
N GLU A 237 11.10 -4.95 -29.83
CA GLU A 237 11.58 -3.75 -30.54
C GLU A 237 12.99 -3.37 -30.05
#